data_AF-A0A2S9GIG0-F1
#
_entry.id   AF-A0A2S9GIG0-F1
#
_cell.length_a   1.000
_cell.length_b   1.000
_cell.length_c   1.000
_cell.angle_alpha   90.00
_cell.angle_beta   90.00
_cell.angle_gamma   90.00
#
_symmetry.space_group_name_H-M   'P 1'
#
loop_
_entity.id
_entity.type
_entity.pdbx_description
1 polymer ?
#
loop_
_entity_poly.entity_id
_entity_poly.type
_entity_poly.pdbx_seq_one_letter_code
_entity_poly.pdbx_strand_id
1 'polypeptide(L)' 'MTLAFLLTSLVVVATPGTGARYTVATGLAHGTRASVLASLGCTIGIVPAMLAAVTGLAAILHN' A
#
# COMPACT_ATOMS: atom_id res chain seq x y z
N MET A 1 2.28 4.75 25.14
CA MET A 1 1.43 4.17 24.07
C MET A 1 0.08 3.82 24.68
N THR A 2 -0.99 4.51 24.31
CA THR A 2 -2.31 4.32 24.93
C THR A 2 -3.02 3.10 24.33
N LEU A 3 -3.86 2.43 25.13
CA LEU A 3 -4.66 1.28 24.67
C LEU A 3 -5.53 1.65 23.46
N ALA A 4 -6.09 2.87 23.44
CA ALA A 4 -6.87 3.38 22.32
C ALA A 4 -6.05 3.45 21.01
N PHE A 5 -4.79 3.88 21.07
CA PHE A 5 -3.89 3.90 19.91
C PHE A 5 -3.58 2.47 19.42
N LEU A 6 -3.31 1.53 20.33
CA LEU A 6 -3.08 0.14 19.97
C LEU A 6 -4.29 -0.48 19.29
N LEU A 7 -5.49 -0.27 19.83
CA LEU A 7 -6.72 -0.80 19.24
C LEU A 7 -7.00 -0.18 17.88
N THR A 8 -6.84 1.14 17.74
CA THR A 8 -7.09 1.84 16.47
C THR A 8 -6.08 1.42 15.41
N SER A 9 -4.79 1.41 15.75
CA SER A 9 -3.74 0.97 14.82
C SER A 9 -3.91 -0.49 14.42
N LEU A 10 -4.33 -1.37 15.33
CA LEU A 10 -4.63 -2.77 15.00
C LEU A 10 -5.74 -2.88 13.96
N VAL A 11 -6.84 -2.13 14.11
CA VAL A 11 -7.95 -2.11 13.13
C VAL A 11 -7.47 -1.61 11.77
N VAL A 12 -6.68 -0.54 11.75
CA VAL A 12 -6.15 0.05 10.49
C VAL A 12 -5.19 -0.92 9.79
N VAL A 13 -4.25 -1.54 10.52
CA VAL A 13 -3.25 -2.46 9.95
C VAL A 13 -3.86 -3.79 9.54
N ALA A 14 -4.84 -4.30 10.29
CA ALA A 14 -5.50 -5.58 9.98
C ALA A 14 -6.43 -5.49 8.75
N THR A 15 -6.90 -4.29 8.39
CA THR A 15 -7.80 -4.12 7.25
C THR A 15 -7.01 -4.18 5.93
N PRO A 16 -7.17 -5.24 5.12
CA PRO A 16 -6.41 -5.38 3.89
C PRO A 16 -6.82 -4.32 2.87
N GLY A 17 -5.84 -3.58 2.35
CA GLY A 17 -6.04 -2.60 1.28
C GLY A 17 -6.43 -3.25 -0.06
N THR A 18 -6.85 -2.43 -1.02
CA THR A 18 -7.27 -2.87 -2.36
C THR A 18 -6.19 -3.68 -3.09
N GLY A 19 -4.92 -3.27 -3.00
CA GLY A 19 -3.78 -3.99 -3.59
C GLY A 19 -3.56 -5.38 -3.00
N ALA A 20 -3.74 -5.54 -1.69
CA ALA A 20 -3.65 -6.86 -1.03
C ALA A 20 -4.79 -7.78 -1.47
N ARG A 21 -6.02 -7.27 -1.53
CA ARG A 21 -7.18 -8.03 -2.04
C ARG A 21 -6.99 -8.43 -3.51
N TYR A 22 -6.51 -7.52 -4.35
CA TYR A 22 -6.20 -7.80 -5.75
C TYR A 22 -5.16 -8.91 -5.88
N THR A 23 -4.05 -8.80 -5.16
CA THR A 23 -2.93 -9.77 -5.18
C THR A 23 -3.37 -11.16 -4.74
N VAL A 24 -4.17 -11.25 -3.67
CA VAL A 24 -4.72 -12.52 -3.17
C VAL A 24 -5.71 -13.11 -4.17
N ALA A 25 -6.63 -12.31 -4.71
CA ALA A 25 -7.59 -12.76 -5.71
C ALA A 25 -6.90 -13.26 -7.00
N THR A 26 -5.87 -12.55 -7.48
CA THR A 26 -5.08 -12.99 -8.65
C THR A 26 -4.28 -14.25 -8.35
N GLY A 27 -3.73 -14.39 -7.14
CA GLY A 27 -3.04 -15.62 -6.74
C GLY A 27 -3.94 -16.83 -6.68
N LEU A 28 -5.16 -16.66 -6.16
CA LEU A 28 -6.16 -17.73 -6.10
C LEU A 28 -6.71 -18.09 -7.49
N ALA A 29 -6.94 -17.11 -8.38
CA ALA A 29 -7.55 -17.34 -9.69
C ALA A 29 -6.55 -17.73 -10.79
N HIS A 30 -5.32 -17.19 -10.76
CA HIS A 30 -4.35 -17.29 -11.85
C HIS A 30 -2.97 -17.84 -11.40
N GLY A 31 -2.85 -18.28 -10.14
CA GLY A 31 -1.64 -18.92 -9.59
C GLY A 31 -0.57 -17.95 -9.06
N THR A 32 0.49 -18.52 -8.49
CA THR A 32 1.52 -17.77 -7.74
C THR A 32 2.31 -16.78 -8.59
N ARG A 33 2.64 -17.14 -9.85
CA ARG A 33 3.36 -16.24 -10.76
C ARG A 33 2.56 -14.97 -11.08
N ALA A 34 1.25 -15.12 -11.29
CA ALA A 34 0.36 -13.99 -11.54
C ALA A 34 0.23 -13.08 -10.30
N SER A 35 0.17 -13.68 -9.10
CA SER A 35 0.17 -12.93 -7.83
C SER A 35 1.44 -12.11 -7.63
N VAL A 36 2.61 -12.67 -7.95
CA VAL A 36 3.89 -11.93 -7.86
C VAL A 36 3.87 -10.73 -8.78
N LEU A 37 3.44 -10.91 -10.04
CA LEU A 37 3.37 -9.80 -10.99
C LEU A 37 2.34 -8.73 -10.55
N ALA A 38 1.20 -9.14 -10.00
CA ALA A 38 0.21 -8.24 -9.41
C ALA A 38 0.80 -7.41 -8.25
N SER A 39 1.53 -8.04 -7.33
CA SER A 39 2.16 -7.35 -6.20
C SER A 39 3.26 -6.36 -6.63
N LEU A 40 4.03 -6.73 -7.66
CA LEU A 40 5.05 -5.85 -8.24
C LEU A 40 4.41 -4.66 -8.93
N GLY A 41 3.34 -4.88 -9.71
CA GLY A 41 2.57 -3.80 -10.33
C GLY A 41 1.98 -2.83 -9.30
N CYS A 42 1.40 -3.36 -8.21
CA CYS A 42 0.91 -2.51 -7.11
C CYS A 42 2.02 -1.69 -6.44
N THR A 43 3.22 -2.27 -6.27
CA THR A 43 4.36 -1.57 -5.68
C THR A 43 4.88 -0.47 -6.60
N ILE A 44 5.11 -0.79 -7.87
CA ILE A 44 5.60 0.18 -8.87
C ILE A 44 4.59 1.31 -9.06
N GLY A 45 3.27 1.02 -9.04
CA GLY A 45 2.24 2.05 -9.20
C GLY A 45 2.22 3.10 -8.08
N ILE A 46 2.58 2.72 -6.85
CA ILE A 46 2.65 3.66 -5.71
C ILE A 46 3.89 4.56 -5.77
N VAL A 47 4.99 4.09 -6.37
CA VAL A 47 6.26 4.83 -6.37
C VAL A 47 6.16 6.22 -7.02
N PRO A 48 5.62 6.40 -8.24
CA PRO A 48 5.47 7.72 -8.84
C PRO A 48 4.57 8.66 -8.03
N ALA A 49 3.50 8.13 -7.44
CA ALA A 49 2.59 8.91 -6.61
C ALA A 49 3.28 9.38 -5.33
N MET A 50 4.06 8.51 -4.68
CA MET A 50 4.90 8.85 -3.54
C MET A 50 5.95 9.91 -3.90
N LEU A 51 6.64 9.74 -5.03
CA LEU A 51 7.61 10.71 -5.50
C LEU A 51 6.97 12.07 -5.73
N ALA A 52 5.83 12.13 -6.41
CA ALA A 52 5.10 13.38 -6.64
C ALA A 52 4.63 14.04 -5.34
N ALA A 53 4.14 13.25 -4.38
CA ALA A 53 3.71 13.77 -3.08
C ALA A 53 4.90 14.33 -2.28
N VAL A 54 6.02 13.61 -2.25
CA VAL A 54 7.23 14.02 -1.53
C VAL A 54 7.88 15.25 -2.18
N THR A 55 7.99 15.30 -3.51
CA THR A 55 8.55 16.46 -4.21
C THR A 55 7.65 17.68 -4.06
N GLY A 56 6.33 17.51 -4.16
CA GLY A 56 5.36 18.58 -3.89
C GLY A 56 5.43 19.09 -2.46
N LEU A 57 5.50 18.19 -1.48
CA LEU A 57 5.68 18.56 -0.07
C LEU A 57 7.02 19.27 0.16
N ALA A 58 8.10 18.79 -0.45
CA ALA A 58 9.41 19.43 -0.37
C ALA A 58 9.41 20.84 -0.97
N ALA A 59 8.71 21.06 -2.08
CA ALA A 59 8.57 22.39 -2.68
C ALA A 59 7.83 23.39 -1.78
N ILE A 60 6.88 22.92 -0.95
CA ILE A 60 6.15 23.76 0.00
C ILE A 60 7.00 24.05 1.25
N LEU A 61 7.69 23.04 1.78
CA LEU A 61 8.41 23.12 3.05
C LEU A 61 9.81 23.74 2.91
N HIS A 62 10.43 23.63 1.74
CA HIS A 62 11.75 24.17 1.41
C HIS A 62 11.62 25.43 0.51
N ASN A 63 10.73 26.32 0.92
CA ASN A 63 10.61 27.70 0.43
C ASN A 63 10.85 28.67 1.61
#